data_AF-A0A379VT13-F1
#
_entry.id   AF-A0A379VT13-F1
#
_cell.length_a   1.000
_cell.length_b   1.000
_cell.length_c   1.000
_cell.angle_alpha   90.00
_cell.angle_beta   90.00
_cell.angle_gamma   90.00
#
_symmetry.space_group_name_H-M   'P 1'
#
loop_
_entity.id
_entity.type
_entity.pdbx_description
1 polymer ?
#
loop_
_entity_poly.entity_id
_entity_poly.type
_entity_poly.pdbx_seq_one_letter_code
_entity_poly.pdbx_strand_id
1 'polypeptide(L)'
;MALFATMLNERCVGRNAEIYLVAMDDNGVVQVADLLFKGRVSSTGATAGGKNALQYTISNIFEDWQRPFPDRYTDESQQAAYPGDRIFRYVAQMAERSIYWGSKKDAPGFIYK
;
A
#
# COMPACT_ATOMS: atom_id res chain seq x y z
N MET A 1 28.07 11.29 -11.31
CA MET A 1 27.07 10.61 -12.16
C MET A 1 26.36 9.43 -11.49
N ALA A 2 26.54 9.18 -10.18
CA ALA A 2 25.88 8.05 -9.52
C ALA A 2 24.39 8.29 -9.24
N LEU A 3 24.02 9.48 -8.73
CA LEU A 3 22.67 9.75 -8.22
C LEU A 3 21.54 9.59 -9.26
N PHE A 4 21.81 10.00 -10.51
CA PHE A 4 20.83 9.90 -11.60
C PHE A 4 20.60 8.44 -12.00
N ALA A 5 21.68 7.65 -12.09
CA ALA A 5 21.59 6.22 -12.36
C ALA A 5 20.92 5.47 -11.20
N THR A 6 21.17 5.85 -9.95
CA THR A 6 20.50 5.28 -8.77
C THR A 6 19.00 5.54 -8.81
N MET A 7 18.58 6.79 -9.08
CA MET A 7 17.16 7.14 -9.16
C MET A 7 16.42 6.36 -10.25
N LEU A 8 17.05 6.12 -11.39
CA LEU A 8 16.43 5.38 -12.49
C LEU A 8 16.30 3.87 -12.20
N ASN A 9 17.23 3.31 -11.41
CA ASN A 9 17.24 1.89 -11.07
C ASN A 9 16.41 1.55 -9.82
N GLU A 10 16.16 2.53 -8.94
CA GLU A 10 15.39 2.30 -7.72
C GLU A 10 13.88 2.47 -7.90
N ARG A 11 13.10 1.56 -7.30
CA ARG A 11 11.66 1.71 -7.19
C ARG A 11 11.31 2.68 -6.07
N CYS A 12 11.30 3.97 -6.41
CA CYS A 12 10.98 5.06 -5.47
C CYS A 12 9.46 5.24 -5.26
N VAL A 13 8.63 4.96 -6.27
CA VAL A 13 7.17 5.12 -6.19
C VAL A 13 6.57 4.13 -5.17
N GLY A 14 5.71 4.65 -4.30
CA GLY A 14 5.04 3.90 -3.23
C GLY A 14 5.84 3.78 -1.93
N ARG A 15 7.09 4.27 -1.89
CA ARG A 15 7.87 4.34 -0.64
C ARG A 15 7.37 5.48 0.25
N ASN A 16 7.50 5.31 1.55
CA ASN A 16 7.17 6.35 2.53
C ASN A 16 8.23 7.47 2.47
N ALA A 17 7.78 8.72 2.59
CA ALA A 17 8.63 9.89 2.65
C ALA A 17 8.14 10.86 3.73
N GLU A 18 9.09 11.48 4.43
CA GLU A 18 8.86 12.43 5.52
C GLU A 18 9.71 13.67 5.27
N ILE A 19 9.09 14.84 5.38
CA ILE A 19 9.74 16.15 5.23
C ILE A 19 9.80 16.77 6.62
N TYR A 20 11.00 17.12 7.05
CA TYR A 20 11.25 17.79 8.32
C TYR A 20 11.67 19.23 8.09
N LEU A 21 11.14 20.14 8.90
CA LEU A 21 11.67 21.49 9.06
C LEU A 21 12.65 21.47 10.23
N VAL A 22 13.90 21.84 9.97
CA VAL A 22 14.99 21.68 10.93
C VAL A 22 15.64 23.03 11.23
N ALA A 23 15.78 23.35 12.51
CA ALA A 23 16.61 24.45 12.99
C ALA A 23 18.01 23.92 13.31
N MET A 24 19.02 24.50 12.66
CA MET A 24 20.43 24.16 12.82
C MET A 24 21.18 25.33 13.45
N ASP A 25 22.22 25.03 14.23
CA ASP A 25 23.16 26.05 14.72
C ASP A 25 24.17 26.45 13.64
N ASP A 26 25.03 27.43 13.95
CA ASP A 26 26.07 27.94 13.05
C ASP A 26 27.12 26.88 12.67
N ASN A 27 27.20 25.78 13.44
CA ASN A 27 28.08 24.65 13.16
C ASN A 27 27.38 23.56 12.31
N GLY A 28 26.13 23.78 11.92
CA GLY A 28 25.32 22.84 11.14
C GLY A 28 24.77 21.68 11.97
N VAL A 29 24.80 21.76 13.30
CA VAL A 29 24.21 20.74 14.17
C VAL A 29 22.72 20.99 14.32
N VAL A 30 21.93 19.93 14.12
CA VAL A 30 20.48 19.94 14.28
C VAL A 30 20.11 20.09 15.76
N GLN A 31 19.42 21.18 16.10
CA GLN A 31 18.96 21.44 17.47
C GLN A 31 17.50 21.02 17.66
N VAL A 32 16.65 21.34 16.67
CA VAL A 32 15.22 21.02 16.69
C VAL A 32 14.78 20.61 15.30
N ALA A 33 13.95 19.59 15.21
CA ALA A 33 13.30 19.17 13.97
C ALA A 33 11.81 18.96 14.22
N ASP A 34 10.98 19.48 13.32
CA ASP A 34 9.54 19.25 13.34
C ASP A 34 9.09 18.62 12.02
N LEU A 35 8.11 17.72 12.09
CA LEU A 35 7.59 17.01 10.93
C LEU A 35 6.61 17.90 10.18
N LEU A 36 7.01 18.37 9.00
CA LEU A 36 6.16 19.23 8.17
C LEU A 36 5.16 18.41 7.34
N PHE A 37 5.60 17.27 6.80
CA PHE A 37 4.77 16.46 5.92
C PHE A 37 5.17 14.99 5.95
N LYS A 38 4.17 14.10 5.87
CA LYS A 38 4.37 12.65 5.79
C LYS A 38 3.44 12.07 4.74
N GLY A 39 3.98 11.20 3.90
CA GLY A 39 3.22 10.62 2.81
C GLY A 39 3.96 9.50 2.08
N ARG A 40 3.53 9.24 0.85
CA ARG A 40 4.17 8.29 -0.07
C ARG A 40 4.58 8.99 -1.36
N VAL A 41 5.67 8.55 -1.97
CA VAL A 41 6.09 9.04 -3.27
C VAL A 41 5.08 8.58 -4.33
N SER A 42 4.37 9.53 -4.95
CA SER A 42 3.35 9.26 -5.96
C SER A 42 3.93 9.20 -7.37
N SER A 43 4.88 10.08 -7.67
CA SER A 43 5.57 10.13 -8.96
C SER A 43 7.01 10.63 -8.80
N THR A 44 7.85 10.23 -9.76
CA THR A 44 9.24 10.64 -9.82
C THR A 44 9.57 11.14 -11.23
N GLY A 45 10.21 12.29 -11.31
CA GLY A 45 10.67 12.90 -12.55
C GLY A 45 12.18 13.14 -12.51
N ALA A 46 12.81 13.11 -13.67
CA ALA A 46 14.22 13.43 -13.82
C ALA A 46 14.42 14.24 -15.10
N THR A 47 15.14 15.35 -14.99
CA THR A 47 15.54 16.17 -16.13
C THR A 47 17.06 16.09 -16.24
N ALA A 48 17.54 15.71 -17.42
CA ALA A 48 18.97 15.66 -17.74
C ALA A 48 19.29 16.64 -18.90
N GLY A 49 20.40 17.36 -18.78
CA GLY A 49 20.80 18.38 -19.75
C GLY A 49 21.81 19.36 -19.14
N GLY A 50 21.59 20.67 -19.33
CA GLY A 50 22.46 21.71 -18.75
C GLY A 50 22.39 21.80 -17.21
N LYS A 51 21.24 21.47 -16.62
CA LYS A 51 21.08 21.28 -15.17
C LYS A 51 20.33 19.97 -14.94
N ASN A 52 20.93 19.10 -14.16
CA ASN A 52 20.30 17.84 -13.79
C ASN A 52 19.45 18.06 -12.53
N ALA A 53 18.15 17.79 -12.62
CA ALA A 53 17.21 17.94 -11.51
C ALA A 53 16.40 16.65 -11.34
N LEU A 54 16.22 16.23 -10.09
CA LEU A 54 15.33 15.13 -9.70
C LEU A 54 14.12 15.73 -9.00
N GLN A 55 12.93 15.25 -9.38
CA GLN A 55 11.67 15.69 -8.80
C GLN A 55 10.96 14.49 -8.19
N TYR A 56 10.51 14.65 -6.95
CA TYR A 56 9.71 13.67 -6.24
C TYR A 56 8.41 14.33 -5.81
N THR A 57 7.28 13.78 -6.23
CA THR A 57 5.97 14.20 -5.76
C THR A 57 5.57 13.29 -4.61
N ILE A 58 5.24 13.86 -3.47
CA ILE A 58 4.80 13.10 -2.29
C ILE A 58 3.32 13.40 -2.07
N SER A 59 2.49 12.36 -2.04
CA SER A 59 1.06 12.44 -1.78
C SER A 59 0.74 12.08 -0.33
N ASN A 60 -0.34 12.67 0.18
CA ASN A 60 -0.87 12.32 1.49
C ASN A 60 -1.53 10.91 1.45
N ILE A 61 -1.65 10.27 2.61
CA ILE A 61 -2.31 8.97 2.77
C ILE A 61 -3.77 8.99 2.30
N PHE A 62 -4.46 10.13 2.40
CA PHE A 62 -5.84 10.27 1.94
C PHE A 62 -5.98 10.19 0.41
N GLU A 63 -4.95 10.55 -0.37
CA GLU A 63 -4.98 10.35 -1.82
C GLU A 63 -4.90 8.85 -2.17
N ASP A 64 -4.23 8.04 -1.35
CA ASP A 64 -4.15 6.59 -1.55
C ASP A 64 -5.54 5.94 -1.35
N TRP A 65 -6.41 6.52 -0.52
CA TRP A 65 -7.78 6.03 -0.29
C TRP A 65 -8.72 6.25 -1.48
N GLN A 66 -8.38 7.14 -2.41
CA GLN A 66 -9.13 7.29 -3.65
C GLN A 66 -8.85 6.15 -4.63
N ARG A 67 -7.78 5.36 -4.40
CA ARG A 67 -7.47 4.20 -5.22
C ARG A 67 -8.37 3.04 -4.80
N PRO A 68 -8.99 2.35 -5.76
CA PRO A 68 -9.77 1.16 -5.43
C PRO A 68 -8.85 0.11 -4.82
N PHE A 69 -9.25 -0.44 -3.67
CA PHE A 69 -8.52 -1.55 -3.07
C PHE A 69 -8.59 -2.77 -3.99
N PRO A 70 -7.45 -3.43 -4.28
CA PRO A 70 -7.45 -4.63 -5.11
C PRO A 70 -8.04 -5.84 -4.38
N ASP A 71 -8.06 -5.81 -3.04
CA ASP A 71 -8.54 -6.91 -2.22
C ASP A 71 -10.07 -6.97 -2.24
N ARG A 72 -10.60 -8.14 -2.59
CA ARG A 72 -12.03 -8.41 -2.73
C ARG A 72 -12.57 -9.37 -1.68
N TYR A 73 -11.76 -9.75 -0.69
CA TYR A 73 -12.13 -10.72 0.35
C TYR A 73 -12.65 -12.05 -0.21
N THR A 74 -12.09 -12.50 -1.34
CA THR A 74 -12.33 -13.83 -1.90
C THR A 74 -11.24 -14.81 -1.44
N ASP A 75 -11.45 -16.12 -1.61
CA ASP A 75 -10.42 -17.12 -1.30
C ASP A 75 -9.14 -16.86 -2.11
N GLU A 76 -9.26 -16.50 -3.39
CA GLU A 76 -8.11 -16.18 -4.25
C GLU A 76 -7.33 -14.97 -3.73
N SER A 77 -8.04 -13.93 -3.27
CA SER A 77 -7.42 -12.74 -2.69
C SER A 77 -6.65 -13.08 -1.40
N GLN A 78 -7.25 -13.91 -0.54
CA GLN A 78 -6.58 -14.37 0.68
C GLN A 78 -5.37 -15.25 0.39
N GLN A 79 -5.47 -16.19 -0.55
CA GLN A 79 -4.33 -17.04 -0.93
C GLN A 79 -3.19 -16.22 -1.51
N ALA A 80 -3.49 -15.12 -2.23
CA ALA A 80 -2.48 -14.23 -2.78
C ALA A 80 -1.71 -13.46 -1.68
N ALA A 81 -2.39 -13.02 -0.62
CA ALA A 81 -1.78 -12.30 0.49
C ALA A 81 -1.14 -13.22 1.56
N TYR A 82 -1.83 -14.32 1.88
CA TYR A 82 -1.49 -15.26 2.95
C TYR A 82 -1.66 -16.71 2.47
N PRO A 83 -0.65 -17.25 1.74
CA PRO A 83 -0.72 -18.60 1.20
C PRO A 83 -1.02 -19.65 2.29
N GLY A 84 -2.07 -20.44 2.10
CA GLY A 84 -2.49 -21.49 3.04
C GLY A 84 -3.57 -21.05 4.04
N ASP A 85 -3.81 -19.76 4.23
CA ASP A 85 -4.95 -19.27 5.00
C ASP A 85 -6.24 -19.45 4.20
N ARG A 86 -7.24 -20.09 4.82
CA ARG A 86 -8.49 -20.52 4.19
C ARG A 86 -9.71 -19.82 4.81
N ILE A 87 -9.52 -18.69 5.47
CA ILE A 87 -10.61 -17.96 6.15
C ILE A 87 -11.76 -17.56 5.21
N PHE A 88 -11.48 -17.21 3.93
CA PHE A 88 -12.50 -16.85 2.94
C PHE A 88 -12.97 -18.00 2.04
N ARG A 89 -12.55 -19.22 2.33
CA ARG A 89 -12.82 -20.41 1.52
C ARG A 89 -14.27 -20.65 1.15
N TYR A 90 -15.19 -20.37 2.07
CA TYR A 90 -16.62 -20.66 1.88
C TYR A 90 -17.46 -19.42 1.62
N VAL A 91 -16.85 -18.22 1.57
CA VAL A 91 -17.58 -16.95 1.44
C VAL A 91 -18.45 -16.92 0.19
N ALA A 92 -17.93 -17.38 -0.96
CA ALA A 92 -18.70 -17.45 -2.20
C ALA A 92 -19.89 -18.42 -2.10
N GLN A 93 -19.73 -19.55 -1.41
CA GLN A 93 -20.79 -20.54 -1.23
C GLN A 93 -21.86 -20.09 -0.22
N MET A 94 -21.54 -19.16 0.68
CA MET A 94 -22.49 -18.69 1.69
C MET A 94 -23.68 -17.94 1.08
N ALA A 95 -23.49 -17.23 -0.04
CA ALA A 95 -24.57 -16.48 -0.70
C ALA A 95 -25.66 -17.40 -1.28
N GLU A 96 -25.30 -18.58 -1.75
CA GLU A 96 -26.21 -19.53 -2.40
C GLU A 96 -26.71 -20.63 -1.45
N ARG A 97 -26.28 -20.60 -0.18
CA ARG A 97 -26.58 -21.67 0.77
C ARG A 97 -27.96 -21.49 1.38
N SER A 98 -28.80 -22.50 1.20
CA SER A 98 -30.07 -22.61 1.92
C SER A 98 -29.82 -22.77 3.42
N ILE A 99 -30.22 -21.78 4.21
CA ILE A 99 -30.22 -21.84 5.68
C ILE A 99 -31.63 -22.21 6.14
N TYR A 100 -31.77 -23.37 6.80
CA TYR A 100 -33.03 -23.81 7.38
C TYR A 100 -33.05 -23.48 8.87
N TRP A 101 -33.90 -22.54 9.27
CA TRP A 101 -34.09 -22.16 10.67
C TRP A 101 -35.19 -23.01 11.31
N GLY A 102 -34.88 -23.76 12.37
CA GLY A 102 -35.88 -24.49 13.17
C GLY A 102 -36.48 -25.75 12.54
N SER A 103 -35.86 -26.32 11.50
CA SER A 103 -36.31 -27.55 10.84
C SER A 103 -35.53 -28.78 11.33
N LYS A 104 -36.15 -29.97 11.25
CA LYS A 104 -35.49 -31.28 11.47
C LYS A 104 -34.50 -31.64 10.35
N LYS A 105 -34.48 -30.87 9.25
CA LYS A 105 -33.46 -30.94 8.21
C LYS A 105 -32.33 -29.97 8.53
N ASP A 106 -31.19 -30.53 8.89
CA ASP A 106 -29.95 -29.76 9.00
C ASP A 106 -29.56 -29.17 7.64
N ALA A 107 -28.90 -28.01 7.67
CA ALA A 107 -28.26 -27.49 6.48
C ALA A 107 -27.25 -28.53 5.93
N PRO A 108 -27.07 -28.63 4.59
CA PRO A 108 -26.09 -29.55 4.03
C PRO A 108 -24.70 -29.31 4.68
N GLY A 109 -23.85 -30.33 4.75
CA GLY A 109 -22.47 -30.19 5.22
C GLY A 109 -21.60 -29.39 4.25
N PHE A 110 -20.47 -28.85 4.70
CA PHE A 110 -19.48 -28.27 3.79
C PHE A 110 -18.74 -29.41 3.07
N ILE A 111 -19.07 -29.66 1.80
CA ILE A 111 -18.44 -30.69 0.98
C ILE A 111 -17.56 -29.99 -0.06
N TYR A 112 -16.30 -30.40 -0.13
CA TYR A 112 -15.34 -29.93 -1.13
C TYR A 112 -15.27 -30.93 -2.30
N LYS A 113 -15.23 -30.43 -3.54
CA LYS A 113 -14.85 -31.20 -4.73
C LYS A 113 -13.54 -30.66 -5.27
#